data_AF-A0A3R7UQ05-F1
#
_entry.id   AF-A0A3R7UQ05-F1
#
_cell.length_a   1.000
_cell.length_b   1.000
_cell.length_c   1.000
_cell.angle_alpha   90.00
_cell.angle_beta   90.00
_cell.angle_gamma   90.00
#
_symmetry.space_group_name_H-M   'P 1'
#
loop_
_entity.id
_entity.type
_entity.pdbx_description
1 polymer ?
#
loop_
_entity_poly.entity_id
_entity_poly.type
_entity_poly.pdbx_seq_one_letter_code
_entity_poly.pdbx_strand_id
1 'polypeptide(L)' 'MKVGVNSLFKKLKEYRQVLKVKGFKGFIKIYGWKVVVIVFLYYLVRDSILYILIPYLFAKGLLN' A
#
# COMPACT_ATOMS: atom_id res chain seq x y z
N MET A 1 -17.33 -7.07 27.96
CA MET A 1 -17.38 -6.46 26.61
C MET A 1 -16.03 -6.68 25.91
N LYS A 2 -15.81 -7.86 25.30
CA LYS A 2 -14.55 -8.19 24.59
C LYS A 2 -14.70 -7.88 23.09
N VAL A 3 -14.78 -6.58 22.75
CA VAL A 3 -14.98 -6.12 21.37
C VAL A 3 -13.85 -5.15 21.01
N GLY A 4 -12.63 -5.67 20.84
CA GLY A 4 -11.47 -4.81 20.53
C GLY A 4 -10.72 -5.24 19.28
N VAL A 5 -10.54 -6.54 19.08
CA VAL A 5 -9.54 -7.04 18.12
C VAL A 5 -10.14 -8.01 17.10
N ASN A 6 -11.05 -8.89 17.52
CA ASN A 6 -11.69 -9.87 16.62
C ASN A 6 -12.55 -9.23 15.52
N SER A 7 -13.12 -8.05 15.78
CA SER A 7 -13.89 -7.29 14.79
C SER A 7 -13.02 -6.72 13.68
N LEU A 8 -11.80 -6.29 14.02
CA LEU A 8 -10.82 -5.77 13.07
C LEU A 8 -10.30 -6.89 12.16
N PHE A 9 -9.97 -8.05 12.74
CA PHE A 9 -9.58 -9.22 11.97
C PHE A 9 -10.69 -9.70 11.02
N LYS A 10 -11.95 -9.63 11.44
CA LYS A 10 -13.10 -9.95 10.59
C LYS A 10 -13.20 -9.00 9.39
N LYS A 11 -13.07 -7.68 9.62
CA LYS A 11 -13.04 -6.68 8.54
C LYS A 11 -11.87 -6.88 7.58
N LEU A 12 -10.67 -7.19 8.09
CA LEU A 12 -9.50 -7.47 7.25
C LEU A 12 -9.70 -8.73 6.38
N LYS A 13 -10.38 -9.75 6.91
CA LYS A 13 -10.70 -10.97 6.18
C LYS A 13 -11.72 -10.71 5.06
N GLU A 14 -12.75 -9.90 5.34
CA GLU A 14 -13.70 -9.43 4.33
C GLU A 14 -13.00 -8.63 3.22
N TYR A 15 -12.12 -7.69 3.56
CA TYR A 15 -11.34 -6.95 2.57
C TYR A 15 -10.49 -7.85 1.68
N ARG A 16 -9.83 -8.85 2.27
CA ARG A 16 -9.08 -9.85 1.51
C ARG A 16 -9.97 -10.68 0.59
N GLN A 17 -11.16 -11.09 1.03
CA GLN A 17 -12.10 -11.81 0.17
C GLN A 17 -12.61 -10.95 -0.98
N VAL A 18 -12.95 -9.69 -0.74
CA VAL A 18 -13.37 -8.75 -1.78
C VAL A 18 -12.26 -8.55 -2.82
N LEU A 19 -11.02 -8.40 -2.38
CA LEU A 19 -9.84 -8.32 -3.26
C LEU A 19 -9.63 -9.62 -4.06
N LYS A 20 -9.80 -10.78 -3.43
CA LYS A 20 -9.59 -12.08 -4.09
C LYS A 20 -10.68 -12.41 -5.11
N VAL A 21 -11.93 -11.98 -4.85
CA VAL A 21 -13.10 -12.32 -5.68
C VAL A 21 -13.36 -11.28 -6.77
N LYS A 22 -13.24 -9.98 -6.48
CA LYS A 22 -13.49 -8.89 -7.46
C LYS A 22 -12.21 -8.31 -8.06
N GLY A 23 -11.04 -8.76 -7.60
CA GLY A 23 -9.74 -8.27 -8.07
C GLY A 23 -9.47 -6.80 -7.74
N PHE A 24 -8.38 -6.28 -8.30
CA PHE A 24 -7.95 -4.89 -8.14
C PHE A 24 -8.98 -3.89 -8.69
N LYS A 25 -9.65 -4.25 -9.80
CA LYS A 25 -10.75 -3.47 -10.40
C LYS A 25 -11.93 -3.31 -9.44
N GLY A 26 -12.30 -4.35 -8.71
CA GLY A 26 -13.36 -4.27 -7.70
C GLY A 26 -13.01 -3.36 -6.53
N PHE A 27 -11.75 -3.34 -6.12
CA PHE A 27 -11.26 -2.50 -5.05
C PHE A 27 -11.29 -1.01 -5.44
N ILE A 28 -10.82 -0.68 -6.65
CA ILE A 28 -10.94 0.68 -7.21
C ILE A 28 -12.41 1.09 -7.32
N LYS A 29 -13.33 0.18 -7.68
CA LYS A 29 -14.76 0.49 -7.78
C LYS A 29 -15.42 0.76 -6.42
N ILE A 30 -14.94 0.14 -5.34
CA ILE A 30 -15.48 0.29 -3.98
C ILE A 30 -14.86 1.51 -3.27
N TYR A 31 -13.56 1.71 -3.40
CA TYR A 31 -12.83 2.78 -2.72
C TYR A 31 -12.65 4.05 -3.57
N GLY A 32 -12.88 3.96 -4.87
CA GLY A 32 -12.89 5.07 -5.80
C GLY A 32 -11.57 5.84 -5.85
N TRP A 33 -11.69 7.17 -5.90
CA TRP A 33 -10.59 8.13 -5.99
C TRP A 33 -9.52 7.96 -4.90
N LYS A 34 -9.86 7.41 -3.73
CA LYS A 34 -8.90 7.17 -2.65
C LYS A 34 -7.79 6.21 -3.07
N VAL A 35 -8.08 5.23 -3.92
CA VAL A 35 -7.07 4.30 -4.44
C VAL A 35 -6.09 5.05 -5.36
N VAL A 36 -6.60 5.98 -6.18
CA VAL A 36 -5.76 6.81 -7.05
C VAL A 36 -4.81 7.65 -6.22
N VAL A 37 -5.30 8.28 -5.15
CA VAL A 37 -4.46 9.06 -4.22
C VAL A 37 -3.39 8.18 -3.57
N ILE A 38 -3.74 6.99 -3.09
CA ILE A 38 -2.77 6.06 -2.48
C ILE A 38 -1.71 5.61 -3.49
N VAL A 39 -2.11 5.25 -4.71
CA VAL A 39 -1.17 4.85 -5.77
C VAL A 39 -0.28 6.04 -6.16
N PHE A 40 -0.85 7.23 -6.26
CA PHE A 40 -0.11 8.46 -6.56
C PHE A 40 0.92 8.79 -5.47
N LEU A 41 0.52 8.76 -4.19
CA LEU A 41 1.45 8.93 -3.07
C LEU A 41 2.51 7.83 -3.04
N TYR A 42 2.14 6.58 -3.31
CA TYR A 42 3.11 5.48 -3.39
C TYR A 42 4.17 5.73 -4.47
N TYR A 43 3.76 6.21 -5.65
CA TYR A 43 4.70 6.56 -6.72
C TYR A 43 5.57 7.76 -6.35
N LEU A 44 5.02 8.81 -5.73
CA LEU A 44 5.78 9.96 -5.24
C LEU A 44 6.85 9.56 -4.22
N VAL A 45 6.47 8.74 -3.25
CA VAL A 45 7.38 8.24 -2.22
C VAL A 45 8.44 7.33 -2.85
N ARG A 46 8.06 6.45 -3.78
CA ARG A 46 9.01 5.58 -4.49
C ARG A 46 10.06 6.40 -5.22
N ASP A 47 9.66 7.38 -6.02
CA ASP A 47 10.58 8.24 -6.77
C ASP A 47 11.51 8.98 -5.80
N SER A 48 10.94 9.61 -4.78
CA SER A 48 11.70 10.36 -3.78
C SER A 48 12.71 9.47 -3.02
N ILE A 49 12.29 8.27 -2.61
CA ILE A 49 13.16 7.29 -1.96
C ILE A 49 14.26 6.85 -2.92
N LEU A 50 13.97 6.61 -4.21
CA LEU A 50 14.99 6.19 -5.17
C LEU A 50 16.12 7.22 -5.27
N TYR A 51 15.77 8.51 -5.36
CA TYR A 51 16.73 9.60 -5.44
C TYR A 51 17.49 9.85 -4.14
N ILE A 52 16.97 9.44 -2.99
CA ILE A 52 17.71 9.52 -1.72
C ILE A 52 18.58 8.27 -1.53
N LEU A 53 18.03 7.10 -1.87
CA LEU A 53 18.63 5.79 -1.63
C LEU A 53 19.80 5.54 -2.57
N ILE A 54 19.70 5.90 -3.86
CA ILE A 54 20.78 5.68 -4.83
C ILE A 54 22.05 6.46 -4.44
N PRO A 55 22.02 7.80 -4.21
CA PRO A 55 23.21 8.54 -3.77
C PRO A 55 23.71 8.07 -2.42
N TYR A 56 22.81 7.69 -1.51
CA TYR A 56 23.21 7.14 -0.21
C TYR A 56 23.98 5.83 -0.36
N LEU A 57 23.56 4.93 -1.26
CA LEU A 57 24.25 3.67 -1.54
C LEU A 57 25.62 3.90 -2.21
N PHE A 58 25.73 4.89 -3.12
CA PHE A 58 27.01 5.33 -3.69
C PHE A 58 27.93 5.92 -2.62
N ALA A 59 27.43 6.82 -1.76
CA ALA A 59 28.20 7.42 -0.67
C ALA A 59 28.68 6.38 0.35
N LYS A 60 27.94 5.29 0.52
CA LYS A 60 28.32 4.15 1.37
C LYS A 60 29.27 3.17 0.69
N GLY A 61 29.59 3.35 -0.60
CA GLY A 61 30.45 2.46 -1.37
C GLY A 61 29.87 1.07 -1.63
N LEU A 62 28.56 0.88 -1.44
CA LEU A 62 27.87 -0.40 -1.72
C LEU A 62 27.57 -0.59 -3.21
N LEU A 63 27.53 0.53 -3.94
CA LEU A 63 27.49 0.59 -5.40
C LEU A 63 28.77 1.32 -5.81
N ASN A 64 29.67 0.64 -6.52
CA ASN A 64 30.91 1.17 -7.09
C ASN A 64 30.94 0.87 -8.59
#